data_AF-A0A5B2X1G7-F1
#
_entry.id   AF-A0A5B2X1G7-F1
#
_cell.length_a   1.000
_cell.length_b   1.000
_cell.length_c   1.000
_cell.angle_alpha   90.00
_cell.angle_beta   90.00
_cell.angle_gamma   90.00
#
_symmetry.space_group_name_H-M   'P 1'
#
loop_
_entity.id
_entity.type
_entity.pdbx_description
1 polymer ?
#
loop_
_entity_poly.entity_id
_entity_poly.type
_entity_poly.pdbx_seq_one_letter_code
_entity_poly.pdbx_strand_id
1 'polypeptide(L)' 'LILVTGAFAFSQIAMMRFVGVGMILALALDATVVRMLLVPAVLRLLGRAAWWAPGPLRRV' A
#
# COMPACT_ATOMS: atom_id res chain seq x y z
N LEU A 1 -6.79 5.20 -9.01
CA LEU A 1 -5.72 6.06 -8.43
C LEU A 1 -4.62 6.34 -9.44
N ILE A 2 -3.95 5.32 -9.99
CA ILE A 2 -2.82 5.48 -10.94
C ILE A 2 -3.12 6.46 -12.11
N LEU A 3 -4.31 6.38 -12.72
CA LEU A 3 -4.70 7.30 -13.83
C LEU A 3 -4.77 8.77 -13.41
N VAL A 4 -5.30 9.06 -12.23
CA VAL A 4 -5.42 10.43 -11.71
C VAL A 4 -4.05 10.95 -11.28
N THR A 5 -3.24 10.11 -10.63
CA THR A 5 -1.90 10.51 -10.18
C THR A 5 -0.90 10.63 -11.33
N GLY A 6 -1.10 9.86 -12.40
CA GLY A 6 -0.39 10.00 -13.67
C GLY A 6 -0.56 11.37 -14.32
N ALA A 7 -1.73 11.97 -14.23
CA ALA A 7 -1.96 13.32 -14.74
C ALA A 7 -1.08 14.37 -14.03
N PHE A 8 -0.78 14.18 -12.73
CA PHE A 8 0.12 15.08 -11.99
C PHE A 8 1.59 14.98 -12.41
N ALA A 9 2.00 13.86 -13.00
CA ALA A 9 3.35 13.70 -13.55
C ALA A 9 3.59 14.58 -14.80
N PHE A 10 2.53 15.00 -15.50
CA PHE A 10 2.61 15.90 -16.67
C PHE A 10 2.60 17.39 -16.29
N SER A 11 2.53 17.72 -15.01
CA SER A 11 2.56 19.11 -14.55
C SER A 11 3.92 19.77 -14.83
N GLN A 12 3.89 21.04 -15.25
CA GLN A 12 5.08 21.87 -15.47
C GLN A 12 5.80 22.25 -14.16
N ILE A 13 5.15 22.02 -13.01
CA ILE A 13 5.72 22.29 -11.69
C ILE A 13 6.57 21.09 -11.28
N ALA A 14 7.89 21.29 -11.14
CA ALA A 14 8.84 20.22 -10.82
C ALA A 14 8.48 19.42 -9.56
N MET A 15 7.99 20.12 -8.52
CA MET A 15 7.51 19.51 -7.27
C MET A 15 6.35 18.51 -7.54
N MET A 16 5.38 18.92 -8.36
CA MET A 16 4.20 18.13 -8.67
C MET A 16 4.56 16.87 -9.48
N ARG A 17 5.52 16.99 -10.40
CA ARG A 17 6.04 15.86 -11.18
C ARG A 17 6.72 14.81 -10.29
N PHE A 18 7.54 15.24 -9.33
CA PHE A 18 8.21 14.34 -8.38
C PHE A 18 7.20 13.56 -7.53
N VAL A 19 6.17 14.24 -7.02
CA VAL A 19 5.09 13.59 -6.25
C VAL A 19 4.30 12.62 -7.12
N GLY A 20 3.96 13.00 -8.36
CA GLY A 20 3.24 12.13 -9.30
C GLY A 20 3.99 10.82 -9.59
N VAL A 21 5.28 10.92 -9.93
CA VAL A 21 6.13 9.74 -10.19
C VAL A 21 6.32 8.89 -8.94
N GLY A 22 6.61 9.52 -7.79
CA GLY A 22 6.79 8.81 -6.52
C GLY A 22 5.53 8.03 -6.10
N MET A 23 4.36 8.62 -6.29
CA MET A 23 3.08 7.97 -5.99
C MET A 23 2.82 6.77 -6.90
N ILE A 24 3.08 6.87 -8.20
CA ILE A 24 2.91 5.74 -9.13
C ILE A 24 3.82 4.57 -8.73
N LEU A 25 5.09 4.87 -8.42
CA LEU A 25 6.05 3.87 -7.98
C LEU A 25 5.60 3.20 -6.67
N ALA A 26 5.15 3.99 -5.69
CA ALA A 26 4.64 3.49 -4.43
C ALA A 26 3.39 2.61 -4.61
N LEU A 27 2.45 3.02 -5.47
CA LEU A 27 1.27 2.21 -5.78
C LEU A 27 1.64 0.89 -6.46
N ALA A 28 2.59 0.91 -7.40
CA ALA A 28 3.04 -0.30 -8.07
C ALA A 28 3.71 -1.28 -7.08
N LEU A 29 4.58 -0.77 -6.22
CA LEU A 29 5.23 -1.55 -5.15
C LEU A 29 4.20 -2.12 -4.16
N ASP A 30 3.23 -1.33 -3.73
CA ASP A 30 2.22 -1.78 -2.77
C ASP A 30 1.29 -2.86 -3.36
N ALA A 31 0.87 -2.67 -4.62
CA ALA A 31 0.02 -3.63 -5.32
C ALA A 31 0.73 -4.95 -5.63
N THR A 32 2.03 -4.92 -5.90
CA THR A 32 2.82 -6.12 -6.27
C THR A 32 3.57 -6.69 -5.07
N VAL A 33 4.62 -6.01 -4.62
CA VAL A 33 5.52 -6.50 -3.58
C VAL A 33 4.81 -6.61 -2.23
N VAL A 34 4.10 -5.57 -1.79
CA VAL A 34 3.48 -5.60 -0.47
C VAL A 34 2.33 -6.59 -0.44
N ARG A 35 1.35 -6.48 -1.34
CA ARG A 35 0.16 -7.33 -1.30
C ARG A 35 0.40 -8.77 -1.73
N MET A 36 1.19 -9.03 -2.78
CA MET A 36 1.36 -10.40 -3.28
C MET A 36 2.41 -11.19 -2.50
N LEU A 37 3.42 -10.54 -1.90
CA LEU A 37 4.52 -11.22 -1.21
C LEU A 37 4.52 -10.91 0.29
N LEU A 38 4.61 -9.63 0.66
CA LEU A 38 4.87 -9.23 2.04
C LEU A 38 3.71 -9.58 2.98
N VAL A 39 2.48 -9.22 2.60
CA VAL A 39 1.26 -9.51 3.37
C VAL A 39 1.09 -11.02 3.62
N PRO A 40 1.07 -11.90 2.60
CA PRO A 40 0.92 -13.33 2.86
C PRO A 40 2.11 -13.94 3.61
N ALA A 41 3.33 -13.45 3.40
CA ALA A 41 4.50 -13.90 4.17
C ALA A 41 4.36 -13.55 5.65
N VAL A 42 4.01 -12.30 5.97
CA VAL A 42 3.80 -11.82 7.34
C VAL A 42 2.60 -12.50 8.00
N LEU A 43 1.50 -12.71 7.27
CA LEU A 43 0.33 -13.45 7.77
C LEU A 43 0.66 -14.92 8.06
N ARG A 44 1.51 -15.57 7.25
CA ARG A 44 1.99 -16.93 7.54
C ARG A 44 2.90 -16.98 8.77
N LEU A 45 3.74 -15.96 8.94
CA LEU A 45 4.68 -15.86 10.06
C LEU A 45 3.99 -15.59 11.40
N LEU A 46 3.03 -14.66 11.42
CA LEU A 46 2.25 -14.30 12.60
C LEU A 46 1.08 -15.26 12.84
N GLY A 47 0.57 -15.93 11.79
CA GLY A 47 -0.46 -16.96 11.89
C GLY A 47 -1.67 -16.52 12.72
N ARG A 48 -1.99 -17.28 13.78
CA ARG A 48 -3.10 -16.97 14.71
C ARG A 48 -2.90 -15.67 15.50
N ALA A 49 -1.67 -15.21 15.67
CA ALA A 49 -1.39 -13.93 16.33
C ALA A 49 -1.78 -12.73 15.45
N ALA A 50 -1.75 -12.87 14.11
CA ALA A 50 -2.21 -11.81 13.21
C ALA A 50 -3.72 -11.51 13.37
N TRP A 51 -4.49 -12.51 13.81
CA TRP A 51 -5.94 -12.42 14.02
C TRP A 51 -6.30 -12.35 15.50
N TRP A 52 -5.32 -12.18 16.40
CA TRP A 52 -5.58 -12.09 17.83
C TRP A 52 -6.28 -10.76 18.15
N ALA A 53 -7.57 -10.83 18.39
CA ALA A 53 -8.36 -9.74 18.94
C ALA A 53 -8.43 -9.88 20.47
N PRO A 54 -8.07 -8.84 21.27
CA PRO A 54 -8.28 -8.84 22.72
C PRO A 54 -9.75 -9.12 23.06
N GLY A 55 -10.02 -9.83 24.17
CA GLY A 55 -11.36 -10.27 24.60
C GLY A 55 -12.54 -9.32 24.37
N PRO A 56 -12.44 -7.99 24.62
CA PRO A 56 -13.54 -7.06 24.32
C PRO A 56 -13.80 -6.82 22.82
N LEU A 57 -12.80 -6.92 21.94
CA LEU A 57 -12.99 -6.80 20.48
C LEU A 57 -13.58 -8.07 19.84
N ARG A 58 -13.52 -9.21 20.53
CA ARG A 58 -14.05 -10.50 20.00
C ARG A 58 -15.56 -10.65 20.17
N ARG A 59 -16.23 -9.68 20.82
CA ARG A 59 -17.66 -9.70 21.17
C ARG A 59 -18.51 -8.67 20.40
N VAL A 60 -17.89 -7.79 19.62
CA VAL A 60 -18.57 -6.81 18.74
C VAL A 60 -18.49 -7.33 17.31
#